data_AF-A0A1H2ZUD9-F1
#
_entry.id   AF-A0A1H2ZUD9-F1
#
_cell.length_a   1.000
_cell.length_b   1.000
_cell.length_c   1.000
_cell.angle_alpha   90.00
_cell.angle_beta   90.00
_cell.angle_gamma   90.00
#
_symmetry.space_group_name_H-M   'P 1'
#
loop_
_entity.id
_entity.type
_entity.pdbx_description
1 polymer ?
#
loop_
_entity_poly.entity_id
_entity_poly.type
_entity_poly.pdbx_seq_one_letter_code
_entity_poly.pdbx_strand_id
1 'polypeptide(L)'
;MSGHESILTLALLTLATLAIGLLFALDPRWGYDEAWHLYLSSVSPWTKALEESLVDAHPPLHHLLLVPMARFGPDPFWFRLPSVLAAVATVPLWYLLLRRLRVVPEMALLGVVLLVTSFAFLELAVSVRSSSFGLLFLTVGLLAATTLVPRAGSDTTGLGTGPKPQPLIAALGLTIAFAFIYSALFVTLGLILALALVWADRAGPRLRQTLKWLRTWRFLDWTALLVWVLGSLSVLLWFAVGYGRGLGTAPPVHLESFILCEGDSILEFAWCGLVGNAGWLMPQFSATTLGQTLAVAVFWTAAALVLASALWRRDNARSLMVLAAVIATAMVFTAGVAGVYPFGGLMRHQVMLFPLYLIVIVLALDAGWSRLRTPRAQQVVGFAIVGFALLGLYRANALDPVGEAHTGGMRPEISAALACDSGSTLYVEGQMFYPLYAAAYAKGIAFRTTLTERDGVPIEIPYGAGWFNGLISPRDWDVFTMKDACGTDRTLIRDRRRWTLPDAPDARLDSQLEALRTSLGVESPQVIRLSPEPGATSADEPPTARCPIRR
;
A
#
# COMPACT_ATOMS: atom_id res chain seq x y z
N MET A 1 30.17 4.65 18.03
CA MET A 1 29.60 6.01 18.15
C MET A 1 29.19 6.29 19.58
N SER A 2 29.29 7.55 20.02
CA SER A 2 28.69 7.97 21.30
C SER A 2 27.15 7.95 21.21
N GLY A 3 26.47 7.89 22.36
CA GLY A 3 25.00 7.95 22.40
C GLY A 3 24.46 9.25 21.78
N HIS A 4 25.16 10.36 22.00
CA HIS A 4 24.83 11.68 21.43
C HIS A 4 24.95 11.70 19.91
N GLU A 5 26.03 11.16 19.34
CA GLU A 5 26.21 11.04 17.89
C GLU A 5 25.08 10.22 17.25
N SER A 6 24.63 9.15 17.92
CA SER A 6 23.55 8.30 17.41
C SER A 6 22.21 9.04 17.37
N ILE A 7 21.89 9.80 18.42
CA ILE A 7 20.68 10.62 18.51
C ILE A 7 20.71 11.73 17.45
N LEU A 8 21.83 12.44 17.33
CA LEU A 8 21.99 13.49 16.32
C LEU A 8 21.83 12.92 14.91
N THR A 9 22.47 11.79 14.61
CA THR A 9 22.34 11.13 13.30
C THR A 9 20.89 10.73 13.02
N LEU A 10 20.19 10.16 14.00
CA LEU A 10 18.78 9.79 13.84
C LEU A 10 17.89 11.03 13.61
N ALA A 11 18.14 12.13 14.33
CA ALA A 11 17.42 13.38 14.14
C ALA A 11 17.65 13.93 12.72
N LEU A 12 18.90 13.92 12.23
CA LEU A 12 19.23 14.34 10.87
C LEU A 12 18.55 13.45 9.81
N LEU A 13 18.53 12.13 9.98
CA LEU A 13 17.83 11.22 9.07
C LEU A 13 16.31 11.45 9.08
N THR A 14 15.74 11.74 10.25
CA THR A 14 14.31 12.05 10.39
C THR A 14 13.97 13.37 9.69
N LEU A 15 14.79 14.41 9.88
CA LEU A 15 14.64 15.70 9.22
C LEU A 15 14.86 15.61 7.70
N ALA A 16 15.83 14.81 7.25
CA ALA A 16 16.05 14.55 5.83
C ALA A 16 14.84 13.85 5.19
N THR A 17 14.25 12.86 5.88
CA THR A 17 13.02 12.20 5.44
C THR A 17 11.86 13.19 5.31
N LEU A 18 11.72 14.11 6.29
CA LEU A 18 10.71 15.16 6.23
C LEU A 18 10.96 16.10 5.05
N ALA A 19 12.19 16.58 4.87
CA ALA A 19 12.54 17.49 3.78
C ALA A 19 12.29 16.86 2.40
N ILE A 20 12.73 15.62 2.19
CA ILE A 20 12.51 14.88 0.95
C ILE A 20 11.01 14.62 0.74
N GLY A 21 10.30 14.17 1.77
CA GLY A 21 8.86 13.90 1.69
C GLY A 21 8.05 15.16 1.37
N LEU A 22 8.37 16.29 2.00
CA LEU A 22 7.74 17.58 1.68
C LEU A 22 8.07 18.04 0.25
N LEU A 23 9.32 17.87 -0.21
CA LEU A 23 9.71 18.22 -1.57
C LEU A 23 8.90 17.43 -2.61
N PHE A 24 8.75 16.12 -2.40
CA PHE A 24 7.93 15.28 -3.29
C PHE A 24 6.42 15.53 -3.14
N ALA A 25 5.95 15.90 -1.95
CA ALA A 25 4.55 16.28 -1.77
C ALA A 25 4.15 17.52 -2.57
N LEU A 26 5.11 18.39 -2.93
CA LEU A 26 4.89 19.56 -3.80
C LEU A 26 4.66 19.23 -5.27
N ASP A 27 4.78 17.97 -5.70
CA ASP A 27 4.49 17.59 -7.09
C ASP A 27 2.99 17.86 -7.38
N PRO A 28 2.65 18.75 -8.33
CA PRO A 28 1.25 19.10 -8.60
C PRO A 28 0.46 17.99 -9.30
N ARG A 29 1.12 16.92 -9.77
CA ARG A 29 0.49 15.83 -10.52
C ARG A 29 -0.25 14.90 -9.57
N TRP A 30 -1.41 14.39 -9.99
CA TRP A 30 -2.15 13.36 -9.28
C TRP A 30 -1.86 11.98 -9.88
N GLY A 31 -1.54 11.02 -9.01
CA GLY A 31 -1.64 9.59 -9.35
C GLY A 31 -3.10 9.15 -9.46
N TYR A 32 -3.37 8.07 -10.19
CA TYR A 32 -4.73 7.53 -10.37
C TYR A 32 -5.43 7.25 -9.03
N ASP A 33 -4.78 6.49 -8.16
CA ASP A 33 -5.33 6.16 -6.85
C ASP A 33 -5.46 7.39 -5.96
N GLU A 34 -4.52 8.34 -6.04
CA GLU A 34 -4.60 9.58 -5.28
C GLU A 34 -5.82 10.40 -5.67
N ALA A 35 -6.12 10.47 -6.97
CA ALA A 35 -7.30 11.14 -7.49
C ALA A 35 -8.60 10.45 -7.02
N TRP A 36 -8.60 9.11 -6.93
CA TRP A 36 -9.72 8.37 -6.36
C TRP A 36 -9.90 8.69 -4.86
N HIS A 37 -8.81 8.78 -4.11
CA HIS A 37 -8.85 9.16 -2.70
C HIS A 37 -9.33 10.61 -2.48
N LEU A 38 -8.94 11.53 -3.38
CA LEU A 38 -9.48 12.88 -3.42
C LEU A 38 -11.00 12.85 -3.65
N TYR A 39 -11.48 12.08 -4.62
CA TYR A 39 -12.91 11.92 -4.87
C TYR A 39 -13.65 11.41 -3.63
N LEU A 40 -13.19 10.32 -3.03
CA LEU A 40 -13.83 9.71 -1.84
C LEU A 40 -13.86 10.66 -0.63
N SER A 41 -12.87 11.53 -0.48
CA SER A 41 -12.79 12.46 0.64
C SER A 41 -13.52 13.78 0.43
N SER A 42 -13.90 14.10 -0.81
CA SER A 42 -14.58 15.36 -1.17
C SER A 42 -16.02 15.17 -1.65
N VAL A 43 -16.43 13.95 -2.03
CA VAL A 43 -17.79 13.69 -2.50
C VAL A 43 -18.82 13.85 -1.38
N SER A 44 -19.87 14.61 -1.68
CA SER A 44 -21.04 14.79 -0.83
C SER A 44 -22.25 14.18 -1.54
N PRO A 45 -23.20 13.51 -0.84
CA PRO A 45 -23.15 13.19 0.59
C PRO A 45 -22.08 12.13 0.91
N TRP A 46 -21.67 12.08 2.18
CA TRP A 46 -20.69 11.09 2.66
C TRP A 46 -21.14 9.63 2.47
N THR A 47 -22.45 9.38 2.36
CA THR A 47 -22.99 8.04 2.06
C THR A 47 -22.51 7.54 0.70
N LYS A 48 -22.31 8.42 -0.28
CA LYS A 48 -21.74 8.06 -1.59
C LYS A 48 -20.26 7.67 -1.47
N ALA A 49 -19.49 8.38 -0.63
CA ALA A 49 -18.12 7.98 -0.31
C ALA A 49 -18.10 6.59 0.33
N LEU A 50 -19.04 6.29 1.23
CA LEU A 50 -19.15 4.98 1.84
C LEU A 50 -19.45 3.90 0.79
N GLU A 51 -20.42 4.13 -0.09
CA GLU A 51 -20.76 3.19 -1.17
C GLU A 51 -19.60 2.93 -2.13
N GLU A 52 -18.87 3.97 -2.51
CA GLU A 52 -17.72 3.84 -3.41
C GLU A 52 -16.52 3.21 -2.68
N SER A 53 -16.31 3.49 -1.39
CA SER A 53 -15.25 2.82 -0.61
C SER A 53 -15.51 1.32 -0.38
N LEU A 54 -16.75 0.85 -0.53
CA LEU A 54 -17.04 -0.59 -0.52
C LEU A 54 -16.47 -1.32 -1.73
N VAL A 55 -16.21 -0.64 -2.85
CA VAL A 55 -15.53 -1.23 -4.01
C VAL A 55 -14.04 -0.87 -4.07
N ASP A 56 -13.56 -0.06 -3.13
CA ASP A 56 -12.14 0.21 -2.93
C ASP A 56 -11.50 -0.90 -2.08
N ALA A 57 -10.25 -1.26 -2.40
CA ALA A 57 -9.46 -2.21 -1.62
C ALA A 57 -8.88 -1.57 -0.34
N HIS A 58 -8.95 -0.25 -0.19
CA HIS A 58 -8.51 0.45 1.00
C HIS A 58 -9.64 0.52 2.05
N PRO A 59 -9.37 0.24 3.34
CA PRO A 59 -10.41 0.34 4.36
C PRO A 59 -10.75 1.80 4.71
N PRO A 60 -11.94 2.06 5.29
CA PRO A 60 -12.58 3.37 5.29
C PRO A 60 -11.92 4.41 6.21
N LEU A 61 -11.13 3.97 7.20
CA LEU A 61 -10.50 4.85 8.18
C LEU A 61 -9.59 5.89 7.50
N HIS A 62 -8.96 5.50 6.40
CA HIS A 62 -8.07 6.38 5.66
C HIS A 62 -8.81 7.55 4.98
N HIS A 63 -9.97 7.30 4.37
CA HIS A 63 -10.74 8.37 3.74
C HIS A 63 -11.23 9.41 4.75
N LEU A 64 -11.59 8.97 5.97
CA LEU A 64 -11.98 9.87 7.06
C LEU A 64 -10.85 10.83 7.47
N LEU A 65 -9.60 10.40 7.36
CA LEU A 65 -8.43 11.25 7.62
C LEU A 65 -8.19 12.28 6.51
N LEU A 66 -8.62 11.99 5.28
CA LEU A 66 -8.46 12.90 4.14
C LEU A 66 -9.57 13.96 4.05
N VAL A 67 -10.75 13.72 4.62
CA VAL A 67 -11.86 14.71 4.67
C VAL A 67 -11.42 16.08 5.21
N PRO A 68 -10.70 16.22 6.34
CA PRO A 68 -10.22 17.52 6.79
C PRO A 68 -9.17 18.12 5.84
N MET A 69 -8.39 17.30 5.13
CA MET A 69 -7.38 17.78 4.19
C MET A 69 -8.01 18.46 2.97
N ALA A 70 -9.14 17.91 2.48
CA ALA A 70 -9.92 18.51 1.39
C ALA A 70 -10.43 19.93 1.69
N ARG A 71 -10.44 20.36 2.97
CA ARG A 71 -10.83 21.73 3.35
C ARG A 71 -9.72 22.76 3.13
N PHE A 72 -8.45 22.34 3.00
CA PHE A 72 -7.32 23.23 2.78
C PHE A 72 -7.11 23.59 1.30
N GLY A 73 -7.79 22.88 0.38
CA GLY A 73 -7.80 23.18 -1.04
C GLY A 73 -7.55 21.94 -1.91
N PRO A 74 -7.50 22.13 -3.24
CA PRO A 74 -7.33 21.05 -4.21
C PRO A 74 -5.89 20.64 -4.47
N ASP A 75 -4.94 21.24 -3.77
CA ASP A 75 -3.52 20.95 -3.95
C ASP A 75 -3.18 19.54 -3.43
N PRO A 76 -2.54 18.66 -4.24
CA PRO A 76 -2.10 17.34 -3.80
C PRO A 76 -1.28 17.35 -2.52
N PHE A 77 -0.53 18.44 -2.27
CA PHE A 77 0.29 18.62 -1.09
C PHE A 77 -0.47 18.31 0.20
N TRP A 78 -1.69 18.84 0.35
CA TRP A 78 -2.49 18.66 1.56
C TRP A 78 -2.91 17.21 1.79
N PHE A 79 -3.12 16.46 0.71
CA PHE A 79 -3.53 15.06 0.77
C PHE A 79 -2.34 14.11 1.01
N ARG A 80 -1.15 14.49 0.57
CA ARG A 80 0.09 13.73 0.79
C ARG A 80 0.74 13.99 2.14
N LEU A 81 0.53 15.19 2.70
CA LEU A 81 1.13 15.60 3.96
C LEU A 81 0.89 14.60 5.12
N PRO A 82 -0.31 14.03 5.34
CA PRO A 82 -0.52 13.01 6.36
C PRO A 82 0.39 11.78 6.20
N SER A 83 0.56 11.29 4.97
CA SER A 83 1.45 10.16 4.66
C SER A 83 2.91 10.51 4.92
N VAL A 84 3.36 11.72 4.55
CA VAL A 84 4.72 12.21 4.81
C VAL A 84 4.98 12.22 6.31
N LEU A 85 4.05 12.76 7.11
CA LEU A 85 4.18 12.81 8.57
C LEU A 85 4.22 11.40 9.18
N ALA A 86 3.40 10.47 8.68
CA ALA A 86 3.40 9.08 9.14
C ALA A 86 4.73 8.36 8.82
N ALA A 87 5.29 8.57 7.62
CA ALA A 87 6.59 8.05 7.25
C ALA A 87 7.71 8.64 8.12
N VAL A 88 7.72 9.95 8.35
CA VAL A 88 8.69 10.62 9.23
C VAL A 88 8.62 10.08 10.65
N ALA A 89 7.42 9.87 11.19
CA ALA A 89 7.23 9.28 12.52
C ALA A 89 7.71 7.81 12.59
N THR A 90 7.70 7.09 11.47
CA THR A 90 8.19 5.71 11.38
C THR A 90 9.70 5.63 11.58
N VAL A 91 10.47 6.63 11.12
CA VAL A 91 11.95 6.64 11.17
C VAL A 91 12.53 6.41 12.57
N PRO A 92 12.19 7.21 13.62
CA PRO A 92 12.69 6.97 14.96
C PRO A 92 12.16 5.67 15.57
N LEU A 93 10.91 5.28 15.28
CA LEU A 93 10.33 4.03 15.75
C LEU A 93 11.04 2.81 15.15
N TRP A 94 11.46 2.90 13.89
CA TRP A 94 12.24 1.90 13.20
C TRP A 94 13.59 1.68 13.87
N TYR A 95 14.30 2.76 14.16
CA TYR A 95 15.55 2.70 14.93
C TYR A 95 15.32 2.03 16.29
N LEU A 96 14.27 2.45 17.02
CA LEU A 96 13.93 1.87 18.32
C LEU A 96 13.62 0.37 18.21
N LEU A 97 12.89 -0.06 17.17
CA LEU A 97 12.63 -1.46 16.89
C LEU A 97 13.92 -2.25 16.67
N LEU A 98 14.84 -1.77 15.82
CA LEU A 98 16.12 -2.43 15.60
C LEU A 98 16.97 -2.52 16.89
N ARG A 99 17.00 -1.44 17.68
CA ARG A 99 17.67 -1.43 18.99
C ARG A 99 17.03 -2.41 19.97
N ARG A 100 15.71 -2.57 19.91
CA ARG A 100 14.94 -3.53 20.71
C ARG A 100 15.27 -4.98 20.34
N LEU A 101 15.63 -5.22 19.07
CA LEU A 101 16.15 -6.49 18.56
C LEU A 101 17.66 -6.68 18.80
N ARG A 102 18.26 -5.83 19.65
CA ARG A 102 19.69 -5.84 20.03
C ARG A 102 20.65 -5.63 18.86
N VAL A 103 20.21 -5.02 17.76
CA VAL A 103 21.09 -4.61 16.65
C VAL A 103 22.02 -3.51 17.15
N VAL A 104 23.33 -3.57 16.90
CA VAL A 104 24.28 -2.54 17.37
C VAL A 104 23.92 -1.14 16.82
N PRO A 105 24.21 -0.03 17.54
CA PRO A 105 23.72 1.30 17.16
C PRO A 105 24.04 1.70 15.72
N GLU A 106 25.26 1.41 15.28
CA GLU A 106 25.75 1.71 13.93
C GLU A 106 24.93 0.97 12.86
N MET A 107 24.62 -0.30 13.08
CA MET A 107 23.80 -1.11 12.16
C MET A 107 22.31 -0.76 12.24
N ALA A 108 21.83 -0.30 13.40
CA ALA A 108 20.47 0.20 13.52
C ALA A 108 20.30 1.50 12.72
N LEU A 109 21.27 2.42 12.78
CA LEU A 109 21.28 3.62 11.95
C LEU A 109 21.42 3.29 10.46
N LEU A 110 22.27 2.32 10.10
CA LEU A 110 22.36 1.85 8.72
C LEU A 110 21.04 1.23 8.23
N GLY A 111 20.33 0.51 9.10
CA GLY A 111 18.99 0.01 8.82
C GLY A 111 17.96 1.13 8.62
N VAL A 112 18.12 2.27 9.30
CA VAL A 112 17.33 3.49 9.02
C VAL A 112 17.71 4.08 7.66
N VAL A 113 19.00 4.17 7.33
CA VAL A 113 19.45 4.64 6.01
C VAL A 113 18.83 3.78 4.91
N LEU A 114 18.87 2.46 5.03
CA LEU A 114 18.24 1.54 4.08
C LEU A 114 16.73 1.74 3.98
N LEU A 115 16.05 2.03 5.08
CA LEU A 115 14.62 2.36 5.06
C LEU A 115 14.36 3.65 4.28
N VAL A 116 15.00 4.76 4.66
CA VAL A 116 14.68 6.10 4.13
C VAL A 116 15.18 6.33 2.69
N THR A 117 16.11 5.50 2.24
CA THR A 117 16.59 5.49 0.84
C THR A 117 15.91 4.42 -0.01
N SER A 118 15.09 3.56 0.59
CA SER A 118 14.29 2.61 -0.18
C SER A 118 13.25 3.35 -1.00
N PHE A 119 13.22 3.06 -2.30
CA PHE A 119 12.17 3.53 -3.20
C PHE A 119 10.78 3.17 -2.66
N ALA A 120 10.64 1.95 -2.13
CA ALA A 120 9.40 1.49 -1.51
C ALA A 120 8.91 2.47 -0.45
N PHE A 121 9.79 2.80 0.49
CA PHE A 121 9.42 3.65 1.60
C PHE A 121 9.09 5.07 1.14
N LEU A 122 9.85 5.62 0.19
CA LEU A 122 9.63 6.96 -0.34
C LEU A 122 8.33 7.07 -1.14
N GLU A 123 8.04 6.10 -2.00
CA GLU A 123 6.78 6.04 -2.77
C GLU A 123 5.58 6.04 -1.83
N LEU A 124 5.62 5.22 -0.77
CA LEU A 124 4.55 5.17 0.22
C LEU A 124 4.47 6.45 1.04
N ALA A 125 5.60 7.07 1.36
CA ALA A 125 5.68 8.29 2.15
C ALA A 125 4.96 9.45 1.45
N VAL A 126 5.00 9.50 0.12
CA VAL A 126 4.47 10.62 -0.66
C VAL A 126 3.15 10.30 -1.33
N SER A 127 2.70 9.04 -1.30
CA SER A 127 1.40 8.67 -1.83
C SER A 127 0.25 9.10 -0.91
N VAL A 128 -0.84 9.59 -1.48
CA VAL A 128 -2.11 9.84 -0.76
C VAL A 128 -2.72 8.54 -0.20
N ARG A 129 -2.20 7.35 -0.53
CA ARG A 129 -2.68 6.06 -0.04
C ARG A 129 -2.42 5.83 1.45
N SER A 130 -3.18 4.90 2.02
CA SER A 130 -3.13 4.49 3.43
C SER A 130 -1.84 3.80 3.88
N SER A 131 -0.98 3.40 2.95
CA SER A 131 0.15 2.51 3.22
C SER A 131 1.15 3.05 4.24
N SER A 132 1.41 4.37 4.26
CA SER A 132 2.32 4.97 5.24
C SER A 132 1.80 4.88 6.68
N PHE A 133 0.49 5.05 6.88
CA PHE A 133 -0.13 4.80 8.18
C PHE A 133 -0.10 3.33 8.55
N GLY A 134 -0.40 2.44 7.59
CA GLY A 134 -0.25 1.01 7.77
C GLY A 134 1.15 0.63 8.25
N LEU A 135 2.19 1.20 7.64
CA LEU A 135 3.58 0.99 7.99
C LEU A 135 3.94 1.53 9.39
N LEU A 136 3.48 2.75 9.71
CA LEU A 136 3.68 3.37 11.02
C LEU A 136 3.10 2.49 12.13
N PHE A 137 1.82 2.15 12.03
CA PHE A 137 1.13 1.36 13.05
C PHE A 137 1.61 -0.09 13.09
N LEU A 138 2.04 -0.65 11.96
CA LEU A 138 2.71 -1.95 11.92
C LEU A 138 4.03 -1.88 12.71
N THR A 139 4.83 -0.83 12.52
CA THR A 139 6.09 -0.65 13.25
C THR A 139 5.87 -0.50 14.75
N VAL A 140 4.83 0.26 15.17
CA VAL A 140 4.40 0.35 16.58
C VAL A 140 3.99 -1.03 17.11
N GLY A 141 3.18 -1.77 16.35
CA GLY A 141 2.72 -3.10 16.70
C GLY A 141 3.87 -4.10 16.87
N LEU A 142 4.81 -4.13 15.93
CA LEU A 142 6.01 -4.97 15.97
C LEU A 142 6.92 -4.60 17.16
N LEU A 143 7.14 -3.30 17.40
CA LEU A 143 7.91 -2.81 18.55
C LEU A 143 7.29 -3.29 19.87
N ALA A 144 5.98 -3.13 20.04
CA ALA A 144 5.27 -3.64 21.21
C ALA A 144 5.30 -5.17 21.30
N ALA A 145 5.20 -5.89 20.17
CA ALA A 145 5.24 -7.34 20.11
C ALA A 145 6.58 -7.93 20.61
N THR A 146 7.69 -7.21 20.45
CA THR A 146 8.99 -7.63 21.04
C THR A 146 8.94 -7.73 22.58
N THR A 147 8.03 -7.02 23.25
CA THR A 147 7.86 -7.09 24.71
C THR A 147 7.17 -8.36 25.17
N LEU A 148 6.54 -9.09 24.23
CA LEU A 148 5.79 -10.32 24.48
C LEU A 148 6.66 -11.59 24.39
N VAL A 149 7.92 -11.42 24.00
CA VAL A 149 8.86 -12.52 23.85
C VAL A 149 9.45 -12.92 25.22
N PRO A 150 9.49 -14.22 25.55
CA PRO A 150 10.11 -14.71 26.78
C PRO A 150 11.59 -14.33 26.85
N ARG A 151 12.00 -13.61 27.90
CA ARG A 151 13.42 -13.34 28.14
C ARG A 151 14.14 -14.60 28.58
N ALA A 152 15.39 -14.78 28.17
CA ALA A 152 16.23 -15.82 28.74
C ALA A 152 16.55 -15.41 30.18
N GLY A 153 16.42 -16.34 31.13
CA GLY A 153 16.63 -16.04 32.56
C GLY A 153 18.04 -15.57 32.93
N SER A 154 18.99 -15.61 32.00
CA SER A 154 20.37 -15.16 32.17
C SER A 154 20.62 -13.68 31.86
N ASP A 155 19.63 -12.91 31.38
CA ASP A 155 19.77 -11.45 31.16
C ASP A 155 19.69 -10.66 32.48
N THR A 156 20.44 -11.10 33.50
CA THR A 156 20.63 -10.38 34.78
C THR A 156 21.68 -9.28 34.68
N THR A 157 22.25 -9.04 33.49
CA THR A 157 23.27 -8.02 33.24
C THR A 157 22.66 -6.61 33.27
N GLY A 158 22.33 -6.11 34.46
CA GLY A 158 22.41 -4.73 34.95
C GLY A 158 21.69 -3.57 34.23
N LEU A 159 21.23 -3.74 32.99
CA LEU A 159 20.60 -2.68 32.19
C LEU A 159 19.08 -2.70 32.35
N GLY A 160 18.62 -2.39 33.57
CA GLY A 160 17.25 -1.99 33.86
C GLY A 160 16.19 -3.09 33.69
N THR A 161 15.09 -2.93 34.41
CA THR A 161 13.88 -3.72 34.22
C THR A 161 13.43 -3.60 32.77
N GLY A 162 13.70 -4.61 31.94
CA GLY A 162 13.26 -4.56 30.55
C GLY A 162 11.75 -4.30 30.51
N PRO A 163 11.24 -3.57 29.50
CA PRO A 163 9.92 -2.95 29.52
C PRO A 163 8.84 -3.98 29.81
N LYS A 164 7.82 -3.52 30.54
CA LYS A 164 6.63 -4.31 30.85
C LYS A 164 6.01 -4.79 29.53
N PRO A 165 5.43 -6.00 29.52
CA PRO A 165 4.61 -6.45 28.41
C PRO A 165 3.56 -5.42 27.99
N GLN A 166 3.39 -5.22 26.69
CA GLN A 166 2.42 -4.29 26.11
C GLN A 166 1.50 -4.98 25.08
N PRO A 167 0.73 -6.00 25.50
CA PRO A 167 -0.13 -6.77 24.58
C PRO A 167 -1.20 -5.90 23.91
N LEU A 168 -1.78 -4.94 24.65
CA LEU A 168 -2.80 -4.04 24.11
C LEU A 168 -2.25 -3.12 23.02
N ILE A 169 -1.06 -2.56 23.21
CA ILE A 169 -0.42 -1.69 22.20
C ILE A 169 -0.07 -2.51 20.95
N ALA A 170 0.42 -3.74 21.12
CA ALA A 170 0.68 -4.65 20.00
C ALA A 170 -0.61 -4.95 19.23
N ALA A 171 -1.69 -5.33 19.93
CA ALA A 171 -2.99 -5.61 19.33
C ALA A 171 -3.57 -4.39 18.59
N LEU A 172 -3.55 -3.20 19.23
CA LEU A 172 -4.03 -1.96 18.62
C LEU A 172 -3.21 -1.57 17.40
N GLY A 173 -1.88 -1.57 17.49
CA GLY A 173 -1.01 -1.21 16.37
C GLY A 173 -1.22 -2.12 15.16
N LEU A 174 -1.27 -3.43 15.38
CA LEU A 174 -1.49 -4.40 14.29
C LEU A 174 -2.91 -4.32 13.71
N THR A 175 -3.92 -4.11 14.55
CA THR A 175 -5.31 -3.95 14.10
C THR A 175 -5.51 -2.66 13.32
N ILE A 176 -4.94 -1.55 13.78
CA ILE A 176 -4.99 -0.27 13.07
C ILE A 176 -4.21 -0.39 11.76
N ALA A 177 -3.04 -1.02 11.75
CA ALA A 177 -2.31 -1.28 10.50
C ALA A 177 -3.17 -2.06 9.50
N PHE A 178 -3.85 -3.11 9.96
CA PHE A 178 -4.80 -3.87 9.14
C PHE A 178 -5.99 -3.04 8.65
N ALA A 179 -6.50 -2.12 9.48
CA ALA A 179 -7.54 -1.17 9.11
C ALA A 179 -7.06 -0.05 8.17
N PHE A 180 -5.77 0.09 7.92
CA PHE A 180 -5.24 0.93 6.83
C PHE A 180 -4.92 0.11 5.59
N ILE A 181 -4.45 -1.13 5.76
CA ILE A 181 -4.05 -1.97 4.65
C ILE A 181 -4.26 -3.46 4.95
N TYR A 182 -5.01 -4.12 4.09
CA TYR A 182 -5.40 -5.51 4.32
C TYR A 182 -4.21 -6.48 4.43
N SER A 183 -3.10 -6.18 3.76
CA SER A 183 -1.91 -7.04 3.75
C SER A 183 -1.21 -7.14 5.10
N ALA A 184 -1.46 -6.19 6.01
CA ALA A 184 -0.99 -6.28 7.39
C ALA A 184 -1.64 -7.45 8.16
N LEU A 185 -2.74 -8.03 7.67
CA LEU A 185 -3.33 -9.25 8.23
C LEU A 185 -2.35 -10.42 8.18
N PHE A 186 -1.71 -10.65 7.03
CA PHE A 186 -0.77 -11.76 6.85
C PHE A 186 0.43 -11.62 7.79
N VAL A 187 0.94 -10.39 7.95
CA VAL A 187 2.00 -10.07 8.91
C VAL A 187 1.54 -10.35 10.34
N THR A 188 0.33 -9.93 10.69
CA THR A 188 -0.23 -10.12 12.03
C THR A 188 -0.40 -11.60 12.37
N LEU A 189 -0.99 -12.38 11.45
CA LEU A 189 -1.14 -13.83 11.61
C LEU A 189 0.21 -14.54 11.68
N GLY A 190 1.14 -14.17 10.79
CA GLY A 190 2.51 -14.70 10.79
C GLY A 190 3.24 -14.42 12.11
N LEU A 191 3.09 -13.21 12.66
CA LEU A 191 3.67 -12.83 13.95
C LEU A 191 3.08 -13.64 15.11
N ILE A 192 1.77 -13.90 15.11
CA ILE A 192 1.09 -14.65 16.17
C ILE A 192 1.47 -16.13 16.13
N LEU A 193 1.54 -16.72 14.93
CA LEU A 193 2.05 -18.08 14.74
C LEU A 193 3.52 -18.17 15.16
N ALA A 194 4.35 -17.22 14.75
CA ALA A 194 5.75 -17.15 15.16
C ALA A 194 5.91 -17.02 16.69
N LEU A 195 5.07 -16.21 17.34
CA LEU A 195 5.05 -16.08 18.79
C LEU A 195 4.66 -17.41 19.43
N ALA A 196 3.61 -18.08 18.94
CA ALA A 196 3.20 -19.40 19.41
C ALA A 196 4.34 -20.43 19.31
N LEU A 197 5.09 -20.44 18.20
CA LEU A 197 6.24 -21.34 18.01
C LEU A 197 7.38 -21.04 18.99
N VAL A 198 7.77 -19.77 19.14
CA VAL A 198 8.83 -19.35 20.10
C VAL A 198 8.47 -19.72 21.54
N TRP A 199 7.18 -19.65 21.89
CA TRP A 199 6.69 -20.06 23.19
C TRP A 199 6.58 -21.58 23.35
N ALA A 200 6.17 -22.31 22.31
CA ALA A 200 6.09 -23.77 22.32
C ALA A 200 7.46 -24.40 22.55
N ASP A 201 8.51 -23.87 21.89
CA ASP A 201 9.90 -24.28 22.13
C ASP A 201 10.31 -24.13 23.61
N ARG A 202 9.92 -23.03 24.24
CA ARG A 202 10.18 -22.76 25.67
C ARG A 202 9.38 -23.65 26.62
N ALA A 203 8.17 -24.04 26.26
CA ALA A 203 7.30 -24.85 27.12
C ALA A 203 7.81 -26.30 27.29
N GLY A 204 8.66 -26.76 26.37
CA GLY A 204 9.18 -28.13 26.34
C GLY A 204 8.13 -29.16 25.90
N PRO A 205 8.48 -30.45 25.82
CA PRO A 205 7.64 -31.48 25.20
C PRO A 205 6.41 -31.90 26.03
N ARG A 206 6.20 -31.35 27.23
CA ARG A 206 5.12 -31.79 28.13
C ARG A 206 3.83 -31.02 27.86
N LEU A 207 2.87 -31.67 27.19
CA LEU A 207 1.51 -31.15 26.89
C LEU A 207 0.80 -30.47 28.09
N ARG A 208 1.05 -30.95 29.33
CA ARG A 208 0.50 -30.34 30.56
C ARG A 208 1.05 -28.92 30.83
N GLN A 209 2.28 -28.61 30.45
CA GLN A 209 2.82 -27.26 30.52
C GLN A 209 2.19 -26.36 29.44
N THR A 210 1.92 -26.89 28.25
CA THR A 210 1.20 -26.18 27.17
C THR A 210 -0.26 -25.86 27.55
N LEU A 211 -0.96 -26.77 28.23
CA LEU A 211 -2.32 -26.53 28.73
C LEU A 211 -2.35 -25.59 29.95
N LYS A 212 -1.41 -25.72 30.89
CA LYS A 212 -1.21 -24.70 31.94
C LYS A 212 -0.88 -23.35 31.31
N TRP A 213 -0.15 -23.34 30.18
CA TRP A 213 0.23 -22.16 29.43
C TRP A 213 -0.97 -21.45 28.78
N LEU A 214 -1.85 -22.18 28.08
CA LEU A 214 -3.14 -21.67 27.58
C LEU A 214 -3.99 -21.10 28.72
N ARG A 215 -3.92 -21.70 29.91
CA ARG A 215 -4.61 -21.19 31.10
C ARG A 215 -3.93 -19.93 31.68
N THR A 216 -2.63 -19.76 31.48
CA THR A 216 -1.85 -18.55 31.78
C THR A 216 -1.78 -17.54 30.64
N TRP A 217 -2.55 -17.71 29.55
CA TRP A 217 -2.84 -16.65 28.56
C TRP A 217 -3.51 -15.39 29.15
N ARG A 218 -3.50 -15.21 30.47
CA ARG A 218 -3.55 -13.92 31.17
C ARG A 218 -2.57 -12.86 30.64
N PHE A 219 -1.64 -13.23 29.77
CA PHE A 219 -0.73 -12.33 29.08
C PHE A 219 -1.40 -11.55 27.93
N LEU A 220 -2.32 -12.17 27.19
CA LEU A 220 -3.27 -11.38 26.41
C LEU A 220 -4.30 -10.92 27.42
N ASP A 221 -4.08 -9.72 27.94
CA ASP A 221 -5.15 -8.87 28.46
C ASP A 221 -6.40 -9.17 27.61
N TRP A 222 -7.49 -9.60 28.24
CA TRP A 222 -8.72 -9.93 27.51
C TRP A 222 -9.14 -8.78 26.59
N THR A 223 -8.81 -7.55 26.98
CA THR A 223 -8.95 -6.34 26.17
C THR A 223 -8.13 -6.42 24.88
N ALA A 224 -6.86 -6.83 24.94
CA ALA A 224 -6.00 -6.98 23.76
C ALA A 224 -6.52 -8.08 22.81
N LEU A 225 -6.96 -9.22 23.35
CA LEU A 225 -7.57 -10.28 22.55
C LEU A 225 -8.87 -9.80 21.90
N LEU A 226 -9.72 -9.11 22.66
CA LEU A 226 -10.98 -8.55 22.17
C LEU A 226 -10.74 -7.54 21.04
N VAL A 227 -9.81 -6.60 21.25
CA VAL A 227 -9.41 -5.62 20.22
C VAL A 227 -8.95 -6.33 18.96
N TRP A 228 -8.10 -7.35 19.09
CA TRP A 228 -7.57 -8.06 17.94
C TRP A 228 -8.63 -8.86 17.20
N VAL A 229 -9.45 -9.64 17.91
CA VAL A 229 -10.52 -10.47 17.30
C VAL A 229 -11.61 -9.59 16.70
N LEU A 230 -12.17 -8.65 17.47
CA LEU A 230 -13.23 -7.78 16.96
C LEU A 230 -12.73 -6.86 15.86
N GLY A 231 -11.53 -6.30 16.02
CA GLY A 231 -10.94 -5.43 15.00
C GLY A 231 -10.66 -6.18 13.70
N SER A 232 -10.06 -7.37 13.78
CA SER A 232 -9.81 -8.19 12.59
C SER A 232 -11.10 -8.64 11.93
N LEU A 233 -12.09 -9.09 12.69
CA LEU A 233 -13.40 -9.48 12.17
C LEU A 233 -14.13 -8.30 11.51
N SER A 234 -14.03 -7.10 12.08
CA SER A 234 -14.68 -5.90 11.53
C SER A 234 -14.10 -5.54 10.15
N VAL A 235 -12.78 -5.57 10.00
CA VAL A 235 -12.11 -5.31 8.72
C VAL A 235 -12.37 -6.44 7.72
N LEU A 236 -12.33 -7.70 8.15
CA LEU A 236 -12.69 -8.84 7.28
C LEU A 236 -14.14 -8.77 6.81
N LEU A 237 -15.07 -8.37 7.68
CA LEU A 237 -16.47 -8.19 7.34
C LEU A 237 -16.64 -7.04 6.34
N TRP A 238 -15.93 -5.92 6.53
CA TRP A 238 -15.91 -4.81 5.57
C TRP A 238 -15.51 -5.30 4.18
N PHE A 239 -14.40 -6.05 4.10
CA PHE A 239 -13.97 -6.64 2.83
C PHE A 239 -14.94 -7.66 2.27
N ALA A 240 -15.51 -8.55 3.09
CA ALA A 240 -16.48 -9.53 2.61
C ALA A 240 -17.73 -8.86 2.02
N VAL A 241 -18.20 -7.77 2.64
CA VAL A 241 -19.35 -6.98 2.15
C VAL A 241 -18.99 -6.22 0.87
N GLY A 242 -17.81 -5.60 0.83
CA GLY A 242 -17.35 -4.82 -0.32
C GLY A 242 -17.01 -5.69 -1.54
N TYR A 243 -16.16 -6.69 -1.33
CA TYR A 243 -15.72 -7.63 -2.37
C TYR A 243 -16.88 -8.47 -2.90
N GLY A 244 -17.82 -8.88 -2.05
CA GLY A 244 -19.03 -9.59 -2.45
C GLY A 244 -19.89 -8.83 -3.48
N ARG A 245 -19.81 -7.49 -3.49
CA ARG A 245 -20.49 -6.64 -4.50
C ARG A 245 -19.71 -6.50 -5.81
N GLY A 246 -18.40 -6.74 -5.79
CA GLY A 246 -17.53 -6.75 -6.97
C GLY A 246 -17.39 -8.11 -7.65
N LEU A 247 -17.86 -9.21 -7.03
CA LEU A 247 -17.86 -10.55 -7.62
C LEU A 247 -18.72 -10.57 -8.90
N GLY A 248 -18.07 -10.56 -10.06
CA GLY A 248 -18.71 -10.64 -11.38
C GLY A 248 -18.30 -9.54 -12.36
N THR A 249 -17.62 -8.48 -11.90
CA THR A 249 -16.93 -7.55 -12.81
C THR A 249 -15.59 -8.16 -13.23
N ALA A 250 -15.23 -8.02 -14.50
CA ALA A 250 -13.92 -8.43 -14.96
C ALA A 250 -12.83 -7.77 -14.10
N PRO A 251 -11.78 -8.50 -13.68
CA PRO A 251 -10.68 -7.88 -12.96
C PRO A 251 -10.18 -6.69 -13.79
N PRO A 252 -9.91 -5.53 -13.16
CA PRO A 252 -9.31 -4.41 -13.86
C PRO A 252 -8.13 -4.87 -14.71
N VAL A 253 -8.04 -4.43 -15.97
CA VAL A 253 -6.97 -4.84 -16.92
C VAL A 253 -5.57 -4.71 -16.30
N HIS A 254 -5.38 -3.65 -15.50
CA HIS A 254 -4.13 -3.39 -14.78
C HIS A 254 -3.81 -4.39 -13.66
N LEU A 255 -4.70 -5.32 -13.33
CA LEU A 255 -4.47 -6.38 -12.37
C LEU A 255 -4.31 -7.75 -13.01
N GLU A 256 -4.54 -7.90 -14.33
CA GLU A 256 -4.41 -9.18 -15.05
C GLU A 256 -3.06 -9.85 -14.81
N SER A 257 -2.01 -9.05 -14.65
CA SER A 257 -0.65 -9.48 -14.32
C SER A 257 -0.49 -10.24 -13.00
N PHE A 258 -1.49 -10.18 -12.14
CA PHE A 258 -1.48 -10.80 -10.82
C PHE A 258 -2.41 -12.03 -10.75
N ILE A 259 -3.05 -12.42 -11.87
CA ILE A 259 -3.92 -13.60 -12.00
C ILE A 259 -3.10 -14.81 -12.41
N LEU A 260 -3.30 -15.94 -11.73
CA LEU A 260 -2.90 -17.24 -12.25
C LEU A 260 -3.91 -17.64 -13.35
N CYS A 261 -3.51 -17.55 -14.61
CA CYS A 261 -4.36 -17.89 -15.74
C CYS A 261 -4.35 -19.40 -16.01
N GLU A 262 -5.38 -19.90 -16.71
CA GLU A 262 -5.40 -21.29 -17.16
C GLU A 262 -4.21 -21.55 -18.09
N GLY A 263 -3.36 -22.51 -17.71
CA GLY A 263 -2.11 -22.82 -18.42
C GLY A 263 -0.84 -22.23 -17.80
N ASP A 264 -0.95 -21.30 -16.85
CA ASP A 264 0.22 -20.75 -16.15
C ASP A 264 0.81 -21.78 -15.17
N SER A 265 2.14 -21.80 -15.05
CA SER A 265 2.84 -22.61 -14.05
C SER A 265 2.71 -21.97 -12.67
N ILE A 266 2.17 -22.72 -11.69
CA ILE A 266 2.08 -22.28 -10.28
C ILE A 266 3.46 -21.85 -9.74
N LEU A 267 4.52 -22.57 -10.12
CA LEU A 267 5.89 -22.26 -9.68
C LEU A 267 6.38 -20.93 -10.26
N GLU A 268 6.06 -20.67 -11.52
CA GLU A 268 6.40 -19.41 -12.18
C GLU A 268 5.63 -18.25 -11.56
N PHE A 269 4.33 -18.41 -11.35
CA PHE A 269 3.50 -17.42 -10.66
C PHE A 269 4.03 -17.08 -9.25
N ALA A 270 4.34 -18.11 -8.46
CA ALA A 270 4.93 -17.95 -7.14
C ALA A 270 6.31 -17.27 -7.22
N TRP A 271 7.14 -17.62 -8.20
CA TRP A 271 8.42 -16.99 -8.44
C TRP A 271 8.29 -15.50 -8.80
N CYS A 272 7.43 -15.15 -9.76
CA CYS A 272 7.20 -13.76 -10.17
C CYS A 272 6.74 -12.92 -8.98
N GLY A 273 5.86 -13.45 -8.11
CA GLY A 273 5.44 -12.71 -6.92
C GLY A 273 6.51 -12.61 -5.83
N LEU A 274 7.38 -13.62 -5.65
CA LEU A 274 8.54 -13.51 -4.75
C LEU A 274 9.48 -12.42 -5.24
N VAL A 275 9.76 -12.43 -6.54
CA VAL A 275 10.57 -11.45 -7.23
C VAL A 275 9.97 -10.04 -7.11
N GLY A 276 8.67 -9.89 -7.36
CA GLY A 276 7.97 -8.61 -7.22
C GLY A 276 7.99 -8.06 -5.79
N ASN A 277 7.88 -8.94 -4.79
CA ASN A 277 8.02 -8.54 -3.39
C ASN A 277 9.48 -8.17 -3.03
N ALA A 278 10.47 -8.87 -3.59
CA ALA A 278 11.88 -8.55 -3.41
C ALA A 278 12.30 -7.27 -4.16
N GLY A 279 11.57 -6.89 -5.22
CA GLY A 279 11.77 -5.65 -5.96
C GLY A 279 11.69 -4.40 -5.08
N TRP A 280 10.94 -4.42 -3.98
CA TRP A 280 10.88 -3.33 -3.00
C TRP A 280 12.14 -3.17 -2.15
N LEU A 281 13.05 -4.16 -2.15
CA LEU A 281 14.28 -4.16 -1.37
C LEU A 281 15.50 -3.72 -2.18
N MET A 282 15.40 -3.77 -3.50
CA MET A 282 16.53 -3.57 -4.42
C MET A 282 16.27 -2.38 -5.35
N PRO A 283 17.33 -1.81 -5.95
CA PRO A 283 17.18 -0.96 -7.13
C PRO A 283 16.21 -1.61 -8.14
N GLN A 284 15.36 -0.81 -8.79
CA GLN A 284 14.44 -1.25 -9.84
C GLN A 284 15.22 -1.94 -10.98
N PHE A 285 15.38 -3.26 -10.89
CA PHE A 285 15.84 -4.12 -11.97
C PHE A 285 14.61 -4.81 -12.58
N SER A 286 14.62 -5.18 -13.87
CA SER A 286 13.49 -5.89 -14.49
C SER A 286 13.28 -7.28 -13.88
N ALA A 287 12.01 -7.76 -13.96
CA ALA A 287 11.48 -9.08 -13.53
C ALA A 287 12.42 -10.28 -13.78
N THR A 288 13.14 -10.20 -14.90
CA THR A 288 13.94 -11.26 -15.51
C THR A 288 15.44 -11.09 -15.27
N THR A 289 15.84 -10.07 -14.54
CA THR A 289 17.26 -9.82 -14.28
C THR A 289 17.83 -10.77 -13.23
N LEU A 290 19.10 -11.12 -13.42
CA LEU A 290 19.94 -11.75 -12.40
C LEU A 290 19.87 -11.00 -11.05
N GLY A 291 19.72 -9.67 -11.07
CA GLY A 291 19.66 -8.83 -9.87
C GLY A 291 18.52 -9.18 -8.92
N GLN A 292 17.32 -9.45 -9.43
CA GLN A 292 16.18 -9.80 -8.58
C GLN A 292 16.23 -11.25 -8.07
N THR A 293 16.74 -12.17 -8.90
CA THR A 293 17.03 -13.55 -8.47
C THR A 293 18.01 -13.53 -7.30
N LEU A 294 19.07 -12.73 -7.41
CA LEU A 294 20.02 -12.48 -6.34
C LEU A 294 19.34 -11.84 -5.11
N ALA A 295 18.39 -10.92 -5.29
CA ALA A 295 17.64 -10.32 -4.19
C ALA A 295 16.87 -11.34 -3.36
N VAL A 296 16.09 -12.19 -4.04
CA VAL A 296 15.33 -13.29 -3.41
C VAL A 296 16.30 -14.25 -2.71
N ALA A 297 17.38 -14.66 -3.38
CA ALA A 297 18.39 -15.54 -2.80
C ALA A 297 19.06 -14.92 -1.56
N VAL A 298 19.42 -13.64 -1.62
CA VAL A 298 20.01 -12.88 -0.49
C VAL A 298 19.04 -12.82 0.67
N PHE A 299 17.76 -12.53 0.44
CA PHE A 299 16.74 -12.50 1.49
C PHE A 299 16.60 -13.86 2.18
N TRP A 300 16.40 -14.93 1.44
CA TRP A 300 16.22 -16.27 2.03
C TRP A 300 17.49 -16.79 2.71
N THR A 301 18.66 -16.48 2.15
CA THR A 301 19.95 -16.79 2.79
C THR A 301 20.11 -16.00 4.09
N ALA A 302 19.79 -14.71 4.09
CA ALA A 302 19.79 -13.88 5.30
C ALA A 302 18.83 -14.43 6.36
N ALA A 303 17.60 -14.79 5.97
CA ALA A 303 16.62 -15.38 6.85
C ALA A 303 17.14 -16.68 7.50
N ALA A 304 17.67 -17.60 6.70
CA ALA A 304 18.23 -18.87 7.19
C ALA A 304 19.40 -18.64 8.16
N LEU A 305 20.34 -17.76 7.81
CA LEU A 305 21.50 -17.44 8.63
C LEU A 305 21.11 -16.79 9.96
N VAL A 306 20.20 -15.81 9.93
CA VAL A 306 19.73 -15.13 11.14
C VAL A 306 18.98 -16.11 12.02
N LEU A 307 18.06 -16.91 11.46
CA LEU A 307 17.30 -17.89 12.22
C LEU A 307 18.23 -18.92 12.89
N ALA A 308 19.17 -19.50 12.15
CA ALA A 308 20.14 -20.44 12.70
C ALA A 308 20.95 -19.81 13.83
N SER A 309 21.43 -18.57 13.63
CA SER A 309 22.21 -17.85 14.64
C SER A 309 21.39 -17.46 15.87
N ALA A 310 20.12 -17.07 15.69
CA ALA A 310 19.22 -16.64 16.74
C ALA A 310 18.76 -17.83 17.58
N LEU A 311 18.43 -18.96 16.96
CA LEU A 311 18.15 -20.22 17.64
C LEU A 311 19.37 -20.70 18.44
N TRP A 312 20.57 -20.64 17.85
CA TRP A 312 21.82 -20.98 18.55
C TRP A 312 22.06 -20.10 19.77
N ARG A 313 21.85 -18.79 19.65
CA ARG A 313 22.03 -17.81 20.73
C ARG A 313 20.82 -17.73 21.68
N ARG A 314 19.74 -18.47 21.41
CA ARG A 314 18.44 -18.37 22.11
C ARG A 314 17.90 -16.93 22.16
N ASP A 315 18.15 -16.15 21.10
CA ASP A 315 17.61 -14.79 20.94
C ASP A 315 16.21 -14.86 20.34
N ASN A 316 15.25 -15.09 21.23
CA ASN A 316 13.86 -15.28 20.86
C ASN A 316 13.24 -14.10 20.09
N ALA A 317 13.72 -12.86 20.31
CA ALA A 317 13.14 -11.69 19.65
C ALA A 317 13.55 -11.61 18.18
N ARG A 318 14.81 -11.94 17.88
CA ARG A 318 15.28 -12.07 16.49
C ARG A 318 14.60 -13.25 15.79
N SER A 319 14.49 -14.40 16.47
CA SER A 319 13.77 -15.57 15.94
C SER A 319 12.31 -15.24 15.63
N LEU A 320 11.62 -14.51 16.51
CA LEU A 320 10.23 -14.07 16.29
C LEU A 320 10.10 -13.31 14.97
N MET A 321 10.94 -12.30 14.73
CA MET A 321 10.85 -11.46 13.53
C MET A 321 11.14 -12.24 12.25
N VAL A 322 12.14 -13.13 12.26
CA VAL A 322 12.46 -13.96 11.09
C VAL A 322 11.33 -14.96 10.81
N LEU A 323 10.82 -15.65 11.85
CA LEU A 323 9.71 -16.58 11.69
C LEU A 323 8.45 -15.85 11.21
N ALA A 324 8.16 -14.65 11.74
CA ALA A 324 7.04 -13.85 11.28
C ALA A 324 7.17 -13.50 9.79
N ALA A 325 8.36 -13.11 9.33
CA ALA A 325 8.64 -12.84 7.92
C ALA A 325 8.39 -14.06 7.04
N VAL A 326 8.95 -15.22 7.41
CA VAL A 326 8.83 -16.47 6.65
C VAL A 326 7.38 -16.96 6.59
N ILE A 327 6.69 -16.98 7.73
CA ILE A 327 5.30 -17.44 7.81
C ILE A 327 4.37 -16.49 7.06
N ALA A 328 4.48 -15.17 7.27
CA ALA A 328 3.63 -14.19 6.56
C ALA A 328 3.82 -14.29 5.04
N THR A 329 5.08 -14.44 4.59
CA THR A 329 5.41 -14.72 3.19
C THR A 329 4.69 -15.98 2.72
N ALA A 330 4.93 -17.12 3.36
CA ALA A 330 4.32 -18.39 2.99
C ALA A 330 2.78 -18.32 2.94
N MET A 331 2.15 -17.61 3.87
CA MET A 331 0.69 -17.41 3.88
C MET A 331 0.20 -16.61 2.68
N VAL A 332 0.86 -15.50 2.33
CA VAL A 332 0.54 -14.70 1.14
C VAL A 332 0.62 -15.56 -0.13
N PHE A 333 1.71 -16.32 -0.29
CA PHE A 333 1.90 -17.17 -1.46
C PHE A 333 0.89 -18.32 -1.51
N THR A 334 0.64 -18.98 -0.38
CA THR A 334 -0.34 -20.07 -0.30
C THR A 334 -1.73 -19.55 -0.65
N ALA A 335 -2.11 -18.38 -0.13
CA ALA A 335 -3.38 -17.75 -0.46
C ALA A 335 -3.44 -17.34 -1.94
N GLY A 336 -2.33 -16.86 -2.51
CA GLY A 336 -2.22 -16.49 -3.93
C GLY A 336 -2.42 -17.68 -4.85
N VAL A 337 -1.69 -18.78 -4.60
CA VAL A 337 -1.80 -20.03 -5.36
C VAL A 337 -3.18 -20.67 -5.22
N ALA A 338 -3.78 -20.59 -4.04
CA ALA A 338 -5.14 -21.08 -3.82
C ALA A 338 -6.22 -20.17 -4.45
N GLY A 339 -5.85 -19.04 -5.08
CA GLY A 339 -6.79 -18.08 -5.66
C GLY A 339 -7.69 -17.42 -4.61
N VAL A 340 -7.34 -17.49 -3.32
CA VAL A 340 -8.12 -16.88 -2.22
C VAL A 340 -7.53 -15.54 -1.80
N TYR A 341 -6.44 -15.10 -2.42
CA TYR A 341 -5.73 -13.88 -2.08
C TYR A 341 -6.46 -12.61 -2.52
N PRO A 342 -6.47 -11.51 -1.75
CA PRO A 342 -6.94 -11.48 -0.37
C PRO A 342 -8.42 -11.88 -0.21
N PHE A 343 -9.22 -12.02 -1.28
CA PHE A 343 -10.64 -12.42 -1.25
C PHE A 343 -11.12 -13.14 -2.53
N GLY A 344 -10.24 -13.82 -3.28
CA GLY A 344 -10.60 -14.42 -4.58
C GLY A 344 -9.80 -13.89 -5.78
N GLY A 345 -8.81 -13.05 -5.52
CA GLY A 345 -8.04 -12.29 -6.49
C GLY A 345 -6.52 -12.51 -6.38
N LEU A 346 -5.81 -11.43 -6.68
CA LEU A 346 -4.61 -11.50 -7.52
C LEU A 346 -3.37 -11.19 -6.67
N MET A 347 -2.29 -11.95 -6.84
CA MET A 347 -1.13 -11.87 -5.96
C MET A 347 -0.31 -10.60 -6.24
N ARG A 348 -0.79 -9.47 -5.72
CA ARG A 348 -0.15 -8.16 -5.82
C ARG A 348 1.10 -8.11 -4.94
N HIS A 349 1.97 -7.14 -5.17
CA HIS A 349 3.03 -6.79 -4.21
C HIS A 349 2.45 -6.54 -2.81
N GLN A 350 3.13 -7.07 -1.80
CA GLN A 350 2.75 -6.97 -0.39
C GLN A 350 3.66 -6.03 0.34
N VAL A 351 3.29 -4.75 0.25
CA VAL A 351 4.06 -3.67 0.86
C VAL A 351 4.24 -3.83 2.37
N MET A 352 3.34 -4.53 3.08
CA MET A 352 3.50 -4.79 4.51
C MET A 352 4.49 -5.92 4.84
N LEU A 353 4.96 -6.69 3.86
CA LEU A 353 6.07 -7.63 4.05
C LEU A 353 7.43 -6.93 4.01
N PHE A 354 7.54 -5.80 3.29
CA PHE A 354 8.79 -5.04 3.14
C PHE A 354 9.50 -4.74 4.47
N PRO A 355 8.82 -4.28 5.55
CA PRO A 355 9.47 -4.03 6.83
C PRO A 355 10.08 -5.30 7.43
N LEU A 356 9.36 -6.43 7.38
CA LEU A 356 9.88 -7.69 7.89
C LEU A 356 11.13 -8.12 7.11
N TYR A 357 11.13 -7.92 5.80
CA TYR A 357 12.27 -8.24 4.96
C TYR A 357 13.48 -7.37 5.27
N LEU A 358 13.26 -6.07 5.44
CA LEU A 358 14.31 -5.15 5.81
C LEU A 358 14.88 -5.47 7.20
N ILE A 359 14.04 -5.86 8.17
CA ILE A 359 14.50 -6.33 9.49
C ILE A 359 15.41 -7.55 9.33
N VAL A 360 15.00 -8.56 8.54
CA VAL A 360 15.81 -9.77 8.31
C VAL A 360 17.17 -9.43 7.71
N ILE A 361 17.21 -8.54 6.71
CA ILE A 361 18.45 -8.07 6.09
C ILE A 361 19.34 -7.38 7.13
N VAL A 362 18.81 -6.44 7.91
CA VAL A 362 19.57 -5.71 8.92
C VAL A 362 20.10 -6.65 10.01
N LEU A 363 19.31 -7.64 10.43
CA LEU A 363 19.77 -8.66 11.40
C LEU A 363 20.91 -9.52 10.85
N ALA A 364 20.89 -9.84 9.56
CA ALA A 364 21.98 -10.57 8.90
C ALA A 364 23.25 -9.71 8.79
N LEU A 365 23.09 -8.44 8.43
CA LEU A 365 24.16 -7.46 8.39
C LEU A 365 24.79 -7.27 9.78
N ASP A 366 23.99 -7.16 10.83
CA ASP A 366 24.45 -7.06 12.23
C ASP A 366 25.27 -8.30 12.65
N ALA A 367 24.81 -9.49 12.27
CA ALA A 367 25.55 -10.73 12.53
C ALA A 367 26.91 -10.74 11.80
N GLY A 368 26.96 -10.29 10.55
CA GLY A 368 28.20 -10.13 9.79
C GLY A 368 29.12 -9.05 10.37
N TRP A 369 28.55 -7.91 10.76
CA TRP A 369 29.25 -6.76 11.34
C TRP A 369 30.02 -7.14 12.60
N SER A 370 29.40 -7.95 13.47
CA SER A 370 30.04 -8.45 14.70
C SER A 370 31.29 -9.31 14.45
N ARG A 371 31.48 -9.85 13.24
CA ARG A 371 32.65 -10.63 12.85
C ARG A 371 33.77 -9.77 12.25
N LEU A 372 33.48 -8.53 11.85
CA LEU A 372 34.47 -7.60 11.32
C LEU A 372 35.33 -7.07 12.48
N ARG A 373 36.55 -7.60 12.60
CA ARG A 373 37.48 -7.25 13.70
C ARG A 373 38.10 -5.87 13.57
N THR A 374 38.13 -5.29 12.37
CA THR A 374 38.85 -4.04 12.11
C THR A 374 37.89 -2.88 11.79
N PRO A 375 38.11 -1.67 12.34
CA PRO A 375 37.30 -0.49 12.03
C PRO A 375 37.29 -0.14 10.53
N ARG A 376 38.40 -0.40 9.82
CA ARG A 376 38.48 -0.17 8.37
C ARG A 376 37.54 -1.08 7.58
N ALA A 377 37.47 -2.37 7.92
CA ALA A 377 36.55 -3.29 7.25
C ALA A 377 35.08 -2.90 7.50
N GLN A 378 34.77 -2.50 8.74
CA GLN A 378 33.47 -1.95 9.10
C GLN A 378 33.12 -0.71 8.27
N GLN A 379 34.04 0.26 8.14
CA GLN A 379 33.83 1.44 7.31
C GLN A 379 33.59 1.09 5.83
N VAL A 380 34.40 0.21 5.25
CA VAL A 380 34.25 -0.24 3.85
C VAL A 380 32.88 -0.87 3.62
N VAL A 381 32.47 -1.79 4.51
CA VAL A 381 31.15 -2.43 4.42
C VAL A 381 30.02 -1.41 4.61
N GLY A 382 30.14 -0.50 5.57
CA GLY A 382 29.17 0.57 5.78
C GLY A 382 29.01 1.46 4.53
N PHE A 383 30.12 1.92 3.94
CA PHE A 383 30.09 2.72 2.72
C PHE A 383 29.52 1.95 1.52
N ALA A 384 29.83 0.66 1.39
CA ALA A 384 29.27 -0.18 0.33
C ALA A 384 27.74 -0.28 0.46
N ILE A 385 27.21 -0.46 1.66
CA ILE A 385 25.76 -0.55 1.91
C ILE A 385 25.08 0.79 1.63
N VAL A 386 25.65 1.91 2.11
CA VAL A 386 25.11 3.25 1.82
C VAL A 386 25.15 3.54 0.32
N GLY A 387 26.27 3.24 -0.36
CA GLY A 387 26.41 3.42 -1.80
C GLY A 387 25.40 2.59 -2.59
N PHE A 388 25.15 1.35 -2.17
CA PHE A 388 24.12 0.50 -2.76
C PHE A 388 22.71 1.10 -2.60
N ALA A 389 22.39 1.61 -1.41
CA ALA A 389 21.09 2.21 -1.12
C ALA A 389 20.87 3.50 -1.93
N LEU A 390 21.88 4.37 -2.00
CA LEU A 390 21.85 5.59 -2.82
C LEU A 390 21.77 5.28 -4.31
N LEU A 391 22.44 4.24 -4.79
CA LEU A 391 22.30 3.79 -6.18
C LEU A 391 20.87 3.33 -6.47
N GLY A 392 20.25 2.60 -5.53
CA GLY A 392 18.84 2.21 -5.62
C GLY A 392 17.91 3.41 -5.76
N LEU A 393 18.09 4.39 -4.88
CA LEU A 393 17.35 5.65 -4.91
C LEU A 393 17.55 6.40 -6.24
N TYR A 394 18.79 6.55 -6.70
CA TYR A 394 19.11 7.22 -7.96
C TYR A 394 18.43 6.53 -9.14
N ARG A 395 18.53 5.20 -9.24
CA ARG A 395 17.92 4.44 -10.34
C ARG A 395 16.40 4.54 -10.32
N ALA A 396 15.80 4.46 -9.15
CA ALA A 396 14.37 4.60 -9.04
C ALA A 396 13.92 5.99 -9.52
N ASN A 397 14.60 7.05 -9.07
CA ASN A 397 14.32 8.41 -9.52
C ASN A 397 14.58 8.63 -11.03
N ALA A 398 15.56 7.92 -11.61
CA ALA A 398 15.92 8.07 -13.02
C ALA A 398 15.02 7.29 -13.99
N LEU A 399 14.47 6.13 -13.55
CA LEU A 399 13.64 5.28 -14.38
C LEU A 399 12.17 5.68 -14.32
N ASP A 400 11.70 6.13 -13.15
CA ASP A 400 10.36 6.63 -12.96
C ASP A 400 10.35 7.52 -11.70
N PRO A 401 10.55 8.85 -11.82
CA PRO A 401 10.82 9.71 -10.68
C PRO A 401 9.77 9.63 -9.57
N VAL A 402 8.56 9.19 -9.91
CA VAL A 402 7.49 8.91 -8.94
C VAL A 402 6.60 7.81 -9.52
N GLY A 403 6.93 6.56 -9.17
CA GLY A 403 6.20 5.36 -9.64
C GLY A 403 4.69 5.45 -9.52
N GLU A 404 4.04 4.81 -10.50
CA GLU A 404 2.62 4.86 -10.88
C GLU A 404 2.28 6.04 -11.74
N ALA A 405 2.31 5.81 -13.06
CA ALA A 405 1.42 6.39 -14.06
C ALA A 405 0.91 7.77 -13.65
N HIS A 406 1.85 8.68 -13.38
CA HIS A 406 1.49 10.06 -13.17
C HIS A 406 0.77 10.40 -14.45
N THR A 407 -0.43 10.94 -14.33
CA THR A 407 -1.04 11.62 -15.46
C THR A 407 0.06 12.56 -15.96
N GLY A 408 0.68 12.22 -17.10
CA GLY A 408 1.86 12.89 -17.62
C GLY A 408 1.45 14.29 -18.01
N GLY A 409 1.43 15.22 -17.05
CA GLY A 409 0.50 16.33 -17.13
C GLY A 409 -0.95 15.84 -17.25
N MET A 410 -1.89 16.77 -17.25
CA MET A 410 -3.27 16.47 -17.62
C MET A 410 -3.23 15.83 -19.02
N ARG A 411 -3.39 14.49 -19.10
CA ARG A 411 -3.29 13.72 -20.35
C ARG A 411 -4.01 14.51 -21.46
N PRO A 412 -3.48 14.62 -22.69
CA PRO A 412 -4.09 15.45 -23.73
C PRO A 412 -5.59 15.21 -23.89
N GLU A 413 -6.05 13.99 -23.66
CA GLU A 413 -7.46 13.57 -23.65
C GLU A 413 -8.27 14.23 -22.52
N ILE A 414 -7.72 14.31 -21.30
CA ILE A 414 -8.34 15.02 -20.15
C ILE A 414 -8.34 16.52 -20.40
N SER A 415 -7.25 17.07 -20.94
CA SER A 415 -7.16 18.49 -21.30
C SER A 415 -8.17 18.84 -22.40
N ALA A 416 -8.31 17.98 -23.41
CA ALA A 416 -9.28 18.13 -24.49
C ALA A 416 -10.73 18.00 -23.97
N ALA A 417 -10.99 17.09 -23.03
CA ALA A 417 -12.29 16.95 -22.38
C ALA A 417 -12.73 18.21 -21.60
N LEU A 418 -11.77 19.03 -21.17
CA LEU A 418 -12.02 20.29 -20.45
C LEU A 418 -11.95 21.52 -21.37
N ALA A 419 -11.65 21.35 -22.65
CA ALA A 419 -11.56 22.43 -23.62
C ALA A 419 -12.94 22.90 -24.09
N CYS A 420 -13.02 24.17 -24.49
CA CYS A 420 -14.27 24.84 -24.88
C CYS A 420 -15.00 24.20 -26.08
N ASP A 421 -14.30 23.42 -26.89
CA ASP A 421 -14.81 22.86 -28.16
C ASP A 421 -15.06 21.34 -28.11
N SER A 422 -14.91 20.69 -26.95
CA SER A 422 -15.38 19.31 -26.77
C SER A 422 -16.91 19.25 -26.93
N GLY A 423 -17.53 18.12 -27.30
CA GLY A 423 -18.98 18.02 -27.49
C GLY A 423 -19.80 18.23 -26.21
N SER A 424 -21.14 18.40 -26.30
CA SER A 424 -22.00 18.68 -25.13
C SER A 424 -22.17 17.49 -24.17
N THR A 425 -21.77 16.28 -24.56
CA THR A 425 -21.82 15.09 -23.71
C THR A 425 -20.56 14.26 -23.91
N LEU A 426 -19.98 13.81 -22.80
CA LEU A 426 -18.75 13.06 -22.71
C LEU A 426 -19.02 11.72 -22.00
N TYR A 427 -18.82 10.61 -22.70
CA TYR A 427 -18.75 9.31 -22.05
C TYR A 427 -17.32 9.07 -21.59
N VAL A 428 -17.12 8.68 -20.33
CA VAL A 428 -15.79 8.50 -19.73
C VAL A 428 -15.68 7.13 -19.09
N GLU A 429 -14.62 6.42 -19.47
CA GLU A 429 -14.23 5.15 -18.83
C GLU A 429 -14.02 5.32 -17.32
N GLY A 430 -14.34 4.28 -16.55
CA GLY A 430 -14.21 4.31 -15.09
C GLY A 430 -12.81 4.72 -14.62
N GLN A 431 -11.76 4.27 -15.31
CA GLN A 431 -10.36 4.66 -15.04
C GLN A 431 -10.02 6.12 -15.35
N MET A 432 -10.78 6.78 -16.21
CA MET A 432 -10.55 8.18 -16.56
C MET A 432 -11.33 9.15 -15.67
N PHE A 433 -12.36 8.64 -14.99
CA PHE A 433 -13.21 9.45 -14.15
C PHE A 433 -12.44 10.15 -13.02
N TYR A 434 -11.64 9.43 -12.22
CA TYR A 434 -10.95 10.06 -11.08
C TYR A 434 -9.85 11.04 -11.52
N PRO A 435 -8.99 10.73 -12.51
CA PRO A 435 -8.06 11.71 -13.06
C PRO A 435 -8.76 12.98 -13.57
N LEU A 436 -9.88 12.83 -14.27
CA LEU A 436 -10.69 13.96 -14.74
C LEU A 436 -11.28 14.75 -13.55
N TYR A 437 -11.76 14.05 -12.53
CA TYR A 437 -12.26 14.65 -11.29
C TYR A 437 -11.20 15.52 -10.62
N ALA A 438 -9.98 14.98 -10.43
CA ALA A 438 -8.88 15.72 -9.82
C ALA A 438 -8.47 16.94 -10.65
N ALA A 439 -8.41 16.80 -11.98
CA ALA A 439 -8.11 17.90 -12.88
C ALA A 439 -9.16 19.03 -12.82
N ALA A 440 -10.44 18.66 -12.77
CA ALA A 440 -11.54 19.62 -12.63
C ALA A 440 -11.52 20.29 -11.24
N TYR A 441 -11.30 19.51 -10.17
CA TYR A 441 -11.21 20.02 -8.81
C TYR A 441 -10.06 21.01 -8.64
N ALA A 442 -8.89 20.74 -9.24
CA ALA A 442 -7.74 21.65 -9.28
C ALA A 442 -8.03 22.98 -9.99
N LYS A 443 -8.96 23.00 -10.95
CA LYS A 443 -9.46 24.22 -11.61
C LYS A 443 -10.53 24.95 -10.81
N GLY A 444 -10.82 24.51 -9.58
CA GLY A 444 -11.88 25.08 -8.74
C GLY A 444 -13.29 24.69 -9.18
N ILE A 445 -13.43 23.71 -10.08
CA ILE A 445 -14.75 23.26 -10.54
C ILE A 445 -15.32 22.35 -9.46
N ALA A 446 -16.38 22.82 -8.79
CA ALA A 446 -16.98 22.10 -7.67
C ALA A 446 -17.91 20.99 -8.16
N PHE A 447 -17.71 19.77 -7.65
CA PHE A 447 -18.61 18.65 -7.88
C PHE A 447 -19.73 18.65 -6.85
N ARG A 448 -20.99 18.72 -7.30
CA ARG A 448 -22.16 18.55 -6.43
C ARG A 448 -22.97 17.38 -6.95
N THR A 449 -23.17 16.34 -6.13
CA THR A 449 -24.17 15.32 -6.50
C THR A 449 -25.55 15.89 -6.18
N THR A 450 -26.40 16.04 -7.18
CA THR A 450 -27.83 16.17 -6.96
C THR A 450 -28.36 14.77 -6.62
N LEU A 451 -28.44 14.44 -5.33
CA LEU A 451 -29.23 13.30 -4.89
C LEU A 451 -30.70 13.57 -5.24
N THR A 452 -31.17 13.05 -6.38
CA THR A 452 -32.60 12.93 -6.64
C THR A 452 -33.11 11.69 -5.90
N GLU A 453 -33.31 11.79 -4.58
CA GLU A 453 -34.05 10.73 -3.86
C GLU A 453 -35.56 10.98 -3.81
N ARG A 454 -36.04 12.17 -4.17
CA ARG A 454 -37.47 12.47 -4.37
C ARG A 454 -37.62 13.73 -5.24
N ASP A 455 -38.49 13.66 -6.24
CA ASP A 455 -39.12 14.79 -6.94
C ASP A 455 -38.42 15.45 -8.14
N GLY A 456 -37.34 14.90 -8.68
CA GLY A 456 -36.97 15.12 -10.10
C GLY A 456 -36.66 16.56 -10.55
N VAL A 457 -36.41 17.50 -9.63
CA VAL A 457 -35.97 18.87 -9.97
C VAL A 457 -34.58 19.11 -9.39
N PRO A 458 -33.55 19.35 -10.24
CA PRO A 458 -32.22 19.78 -9.77
C PRO A 458 -32.34 21.08 -8.97
N ILE A 459 -31.81 21.13 -7.76
CA ILE A 459 -31.75 22.36 -6.98
C ILE A 459 -30.54 23.17 -7.47
N GLU A 460 -30.78 24.22 -8.24
CA GLU A 460 -29.77 25.22 -8.59
C GLU A 460 -29.41 26.07 -7.37
N ILE A 461 -28.12 26.20 -7.05
CA ILE A 461 -27.62 27.11 -6.01
C ILE A 461 -26.56 28.01 -6.64
N PRO A 462 -26.74 29.35 -6.69
CA PRO A 462 -25.89 30.24 -7.48
C PRO A 462 -24.57 30.65 -6.78
N TYR A 463 -23.42 30.48 -7.43
CA TYR A 463 -22.04 30.84 -7.08
C TYR A 463 -21.13 30.85 -8.34
N GLY A 464 -20.00 31.56 -8.28
CA GLY A 464 -19.12 31.78 -9.44
C GLY A 464 -18.40 30.55 -10.02
N ALA A 465 -18.02 30.68 -11.29
CA ALA A 465 -17.12 29.86 -12.13
C ALA A 465 -17.18 28.33 -11.98
N GLY A 466 -18.34 27.72 -12.27
CA GLY A 466 -18.42 26.32 -12.69
C GLY A 466 -19.02 25.34 -11.67
N TRP A 467 -19.86 24.41 -12.14
CA TRP A 467 -20.50 23.38 -11.31
C TRP A 467 -20.73 22.09 -12.11
N PHE A 468 -20.80 20.96 -11.39
CA PHE A 468 -21.31 19.68 -11.89
C PHE A 468 -22.63 19.27 -11.21
N ASN A 469 -23.68 18.82 -11.93
CA ASN A 469 -24.90 18.18 -11.35
C ASN A 469 -25.08 16.74 -11.83
N GLY A 470 -25.15 15.75 -10.93
CA GLY A 470 -25.29 14.34 -11.32
C GLY A 470 -26.67 13.72 -11.15
N LEU A 471 -27.10 12.92 -12.14
CA LEU A 471 -28.27 12.05 -12.06
C LEU A 471 -27.75 10.60 -11.97
N ILE A 472 -27.78 10.03 -10.77
CA ILE A 472 -27.26 8.69 -10.52
C ILE A 472 -28.41 7.70 -10.74
N SER A 473 -28.31 6.86 -11.77
CA SER A 473 -29.20 5.70 -11.86
C SER A 473 -28.75 4.65 -10.84
N PRO A 474 -29.65 4.09 -10.01
CA PRO A 474 -29.29 3.38 -8.78
C PRO A 474 -28.48 2.07 -8.92
N ARG A 475 -28.02 1.65 -10.11
CA ARG A 475 -27.23 0.42 -10.23
C ARG A 475 -25.99 0.48 -11.13
N ASP A 476 -25.97 1.26 -12.20
CA ASP A 476 -24.99 0.99 -13.29
C ASP A 476 -24.26 2.21 -13.85
N TRP A 477 -24.81 3.41 -13.70
CA TRP A 477 -24.30 4.62 -14.37
C TRP A 477 -24.24 5.79 -13.41
N ASP A 478 -23.12 6.51 -13.40
CA ASP A 478 -23.05 7.86 -12.85
C ASP A 478 -23.13 8.86 -14.02
N VAL A 479 -24.18 9.68 -14.06
CA VAL A 479 -24.24 10.84 -14.95
C VAL A 479 -23.87 12.07 -14.13
N PHE A 480 -23.02 12.94 -14.66
CA PHE A 480 -22.68 14.25 -14.12
C PHE A 480 -22.93 15.30 -15.22
N THR A 481 -23.28 16.53 -14.88
CA THR A 481 -23.07 17.68 -15.76
C THR A 481 -21.82 18.40 -15.32
N MET A 482 -21.22 19.27 -16.12
CA MET A 482 -20.02 20.05 -15.76
C MET A 482 -19.91 21.31 -16.59
N LYS A 483 -19.34 22.37 -16.03
CA LYS A 483 -18.92 23.51 -16.85
C LYS A 483 -17.50 23.31 -17.37
N ASP A 484 -17.32 23.43 -18.68
CA ASP A 484 -15.99 23.49 -19.28
C ASP A 484 -15.28 24.82 -18.99
N ALA A 485 -14.07 24.98 -19.52
CA ALA A 485 -13.29 26.21 -19.36
C ALA A 485 -13.98 27.48 -19.90
N CYS A 486 -14.98 27.34 -20.78
CA CYS A 486 -15.79 28.43 -21.33
C CYS A 486 -17.11 28.64 -20.59
N GLY A 487 -17.40 27.84 -19.56
CA GLY A 487 -18.63 27.93 -18.77
C GLY A 487 -19.83 27.23 -19.41
N THR A 488 -19.62 26.43 -20.46
CA THR A 488 -20.66 25.64 -21.14
C THR A 488 -20.94 24.36 -20.36
N ASP A 489 -22.23 24.03 -20.17
CA ASP A 489 -22.63 22.78 -19.52
C ASP A 489 -22.35 21.56 -20.41
N ARG A 490 -21.82 20.50 -19.81
CA ARG A 490 -21.44 19.24 -20.45
C ARG A 490 -21.96 18.08 -19.64
N THR A 491 -22.48 17.03 -20.26
CA THR A 491 -22.92 15.83 -19.52
C THR A 491 -21.84 14.75 -19.55
N LEU A 492 -21.23 14.42 -18.42
CA LEU A 492 -20.36 13.27 -18.22
C LEU A 492 -21.16 12.00 -17.91
N ILE A 493 -20.85 10.88 -18.54
CA ILE A 493 -21.47 9.58 -18.22
C ILE A 493 -20.36 8.57 -17.92
N ARG A 494 -20.43 7.93 -16.75
CA ARG A 494 -19.53 6.87 -16.32
C ARG A 494 -20.31 5.55 -16.15
N ASP A 495 -19.82 4.48 -16.76
CA ASP A 495 -20.28 3.12 -16.47
C ASP A 495 -19.60 2.60 -15.20
N ARG A 496 -20.37 2.22 -14.17
CA ARG A 496 -19.82 1.64 -12.93
C ARG A 496 -19.49 0.15 -13.09
N ARG A 497 -20.08 -0.54 -14.08
CA ARG A 497 -19.84 -1.97 -14.34
C ARG A 497 -18.58 -2.21 -15.15
N ARG A 498 -18.21 -1.24 -15.98
CA ARG A 498 -17.08 -1.36 -16.91
C ARG A 498 -15.95 -0.43 -16.52
N TRP A 499 -14.87 -1.02 -16.05
CA TRP A 499 -13.66 -0.29 -15.71
C TRP A 499 -12.92 0.19 -16.97
N THR A 500 -12.94 -0.63 -18.01
CA THR A 500 -12.41 -0.37 -19.36
C THR A 500 -13.48 -0.71 -20.39
N LEU A 501 -13.51 0.02 -21.51
CA LEU A 501 -14.33 -0.36 -22.66
C LEU A 501 -13.57 -1.38 -23.52
N PRO A 502 -14.28 -2.31 -24.19
CA PRO A 502 -13.66 -3.16 -25.18
C PRO A 502 -13.15 -2.35 -26.38
N ASP A 503 -12.01 -2.74 -26.94
CA ASP A 503 -11.41 -2.11 -28.12
C ASP A 503 -12.29 -2.29 -29.38
N ALA A 504 -13.00 -3.42 -29.47
CA ALA A 504 -13.94 -3.71 -30.54
C ALA A 504 -15.31 -3.06 -30.29
N PRO A 505 -16.08 -2.74 -31.35
CA PRO A 505 -17.47 -2.32 -31.22
C PRO A 505 -18.24 -3.34 -30.38
N ASP A 506 -18.85 -2.87 -29.29
CA ASP A 506 -19.71 -3.71 -28.47
C ASP A 506 -21.15 -3.29 -28.72
N ALA A 507 -21.86 -4.08 -29.52
CA ALA A 507 -23.25 -3.84 -29.86
C ALA A 507 -24.14 -3.63 -28.62
N ARG A 508 -23.78 -4.24 -27.47
CA ARG A 508 -24.48 -4.02 -26.20
C ARG A 508 -24.19 -2.62 -25.67
N LEU A 509 -22.93 -2.18 -25.66
CA LEU A 509 -22.56 -0.82 -25.26
C LEU A 509 -23.20 0.21 -26.18
N ASP A 510 -23.12 0.00 -27.50
CA ASP A 510 -23.71 0.92 -28.49
C ASP A 510 -25.22 1.02 -28.31
N SER A 511 -25.91 -0.10 -28.04
CA SER A 511 -27.34 -0.07 -27.70
C SER A 511 -27.65 0.66 -26.38
N GLN A 512 -26.76 0.55 -25.38
CA GLN A 512 -26.90 1.26 -24.10
C GLN A 512 -26.67 2.75 -24.28
N LEU A 513 -25.66 3.14 -25.05
CA LEU A 513 -25.36 4.53 -25.39
C LEU A 513 -26.50 5.17 -26.17
N GLU A 514 -27.08 4.45 -27.13
CA GLU A 514 -28.21 4.97 -27.92
C GLU A 514 -29.50 5.06 -27.08
N ALA A 515 -29.74 4.11 -26.18
CA ALA A 515 -30.85 4.20 -25.21
C ALA A 515 -30.67 5.40 -24.26
N LEU A 516 -29.44 5.64 -23.81
CA LEU A 516 -29.10 6.77 -22.95
C LEU A 516 -29.18 8.11 -23.68
N ARG A 517 -28.75 8.14 -24.94
CA ARG A 517 -28.93 9.27 -25.85
C ARG A 517 -30.40 9.63 -26.00
N THR A 518 -31.25 8.62 -26.22
CA THR A 518 -32.70 8.77 -26.37
C THR A 518 -33.34 9.27 -25.08
N SER A 519 -32.93 8.74 -23.92
CA SER A 519 -33.52 9.11 -22.63
C SER A 519 -33.09 10.50 -22.13
N LEU A 520 -31.88 10.92 -22.45
CA LEU A 520 -31.33 12.22 -22.07
C LEU A 520 -31.55 13.32 -23.12
N GLY A 521 -32.01 12.97 -24.32
CA GLY A 521 -32.27 13.92 -25.41
C GLY A 521 -31.02 14.61 -25.96
N VAL A 522 -29.86 13.96 -25.92
CA VAL A 522 -28.58 14.57 -26.32
C VAL A 522 -28.17 14.18 -27.75
N GLU A 523 -27.59 15.11 -28.50
CA GLU A 523 -26.92 14.81 -29.77
C GLU A 523 -25.56 14.14 -29.51
N SER A 524 -25.37 12.94 -30.07
CA SER A 524 -24.13 12.12 -30.12
C SER A 524 -23.11 12.33 -28.99
N PRO A 525 -23.09 11.47 -27.94
CA PRO A 525 -22.08 11.57 -26.89
C PRO A 525 -20.67 11.36 -27.46
N GLN A 526 -19.74 12.27 -27.15
CA GLN A 526 -18.32 12.09 -27.42
C GLN A 526 -17.78 11.05 -26.44
N VAL A 527 -17.25 9.95 -26.95
CA VAL A 527 -16.66 8.90 -26.10
C VAL A 527 -15.19 9.19 -25.89
N ILE A 528 -14.80 9.45 -24.63
CA ILE A 528 -13.41 9.55 -24.21
C ILE A 528 -12.98 8.18 -23.71
N ARG A 529 -12.13 7.52 -24.49
CA ARG A 529 -11.47 6.26 -24.14
C ARG A 529 -10.05 6.52 -23.70
N LEU A 530 -9.52 5.67 -22.85
CA LEU A 530 -8.07 5.50 -22.77
C LEU A 530 -7.62 4.93 -24.11
N SER A 531 -6.79 5.66 -24.85
CA SER A 531 -6.02 5.03 -25.92
C SER A 531 -5.22 3.89 -25.27
N PRO A 532 -5.32 2.64 -25.75
CA PRO A 532 -4.45 1.58 -25.27
C PRO A 532 -3.00 2.07 -25.40
N GLU A 533 -2.21 1.94 -24.33
CA GLU A 533 -0.85 2.45 -24.35
C GLU A 533 -0.11 1.86 -25.56
N PRO A 534 0.52 2.70 -26.41
CA PRO A 534 1.20 2.27 -27.62
C PRO A 534 2.41 1.40 -27.24
N GLY A 535 2.17 0.10 -27.08
CA GLY A 535 3.16 -0.85 -26.58
C GLY A 535 2.58 -2.20 -26.15
N ALA A 536 1.27 -2.30 -25.85
CA ALA A 536 0.66 -3.55 -25.41
C ALA A 536 0.37 -4.58 -26.53
N THR A 537 0.59 -4.22 -27.80
CA THR A 537 0.15 -5.01 -28.97
C THR A 537 1.27 -5.41 -29.93
N SER A 538 2.51 -5.64 -29.47
CA SER A 538 3.47 -6.36 -30.32
C SER A 538 3.05 -7.83 -30.41
N ALA A 539 2.23 -8.15 -31.42
CA ALA A 539 1.71 -9.48 -31.72
C ALA A 539 2.79 -10.54 -32.01
N ASP A 540 4.08 -10.16 -32.04
CA ASP A 540 5.21 -11.01 -32.42
C ASP A 540 6.07 -11.50 -31.24
N GLU A 541 5.80 -11.09 -29.99
CA GLU A 541 6.48 -11.71 -28.85
C GLU A 541 5.77 -13.01 -28.45
N PRO A 542 6.43 -14.19 -28.60
CA PRO A 542 5.84 -15.45 -28.16
C PRO A 542 5.52 -15.38 -26.66
N PRO A 543 4.49 -16.09 -26.17
CA PRO A 543 4.03 -16.05 -24.78
C PRO A 543 4.99 -16.73 -23.79
N THR A 544 6.30 -16.64 -24.02
CA THR A 544 7.32 -17.15 -23.12
C THR A 544 7.46 -16.21 -21.92
N ALA A 545 7.00 -16.71 -20.77
CA ALA A 545 7.15 -16.17 -19.43
C ALA A 545 6.53 -14.79 -19.17
N ARG A 546 5.21 -14.77 -18.94
CA ARG A 546 4.52 -13.62 -18.34
C ARG A 546 4.90 -13.50 -16.85
N CYS A 547 6.14 -13.13 -16.54
CA CYS A 547 6.40 -12.41 -15.28
C CYS A 547 6.14 -10.93 -15.56
N PRO A 548 4.93 -10.41 -15.30
CA PRO A 548 4.54 -9.09 -15.74
C PRO A 548 4.96 -8.12 -14.63
N ILE A 549 6.27 -7.96 -14.49
CA ILE A 549 6.88 -6.84 -13.78
C ILE A 549 7.58 -5.96 -14.82
N ARG A 550 6.94 -5.81 -15.99
CA ARG A 550 7.11 -4.65 -16.87
C ARG A 550 5.92 -3.73 -16.58
N ARG A 551 6.15 -2.70 -15.78
CA ARG A 551 5.60 -1.38 -16.04
C ARG A 551 6.79 -0.45 -16.19
#